data_AF-A0A4V6S867-F1
#
_entry.id   AF-A0A4V6S867-F1
#
_cell.length_a   1.000
_cell.length_b   1.000
_cell.length_c   1.000
_cell.angle_alpha   90.00
_cell.angle_beta   90.00
_cell.angle_gamma   90.00
#
_symmetry.space_group_name_H-M   'P 1'
#
loop_
_entity.id
_entity.type
_entity.pdbx_description
1 polymer ?
#
loop_
_entity_poly.entity_id
_entity_poly.type
_entity_poly.pdbx_seq_one_letter_code
_entity_poly.pdbx_strand_id
1 'polypeptide(L)'
;MASILTRPLGGDWAEPDEVGYGREAELQQILADHPRLIPGVGDQAVACREMQSGAGPADLIVVDQEGGLTLVECKLASNRQVRREIVGQMFDYASAFWQMSLREFEQRWLARTGRTLAESVRLGQS
;
A
#
# COMPACT_ATOMS: atom_id res chain seq x y z
N MET A 1 -10.40 30.07 -1.00
CA MET A 1 -9.23 29.17 -1.09
C MET A 1 -8.56 29.46 -2.41
N ALA A 2 -7.27 29.82 -2.41
CA ALA A 2 -6.56 30.16 -3.65
C ALA A 2 -5.88 28.90 -4.19
N SER A 3 -6.30 28.44 -5.37
CA SER A 3 -5.60 27.40 -6.13
C SER A 3 -4.46 28.04 -6.94
N ILE A 4 -3.30 27.36 -6.96
CA ILE A 4 -2.17 27.75 -7.80
C ILE A 4 -2.43 27.19 -9.19
N LEU A 5 -2.53 28.08 -10.18
CA LEU A 5 -2.68 27.72 -11.59
C LEU A 5 -1.35 27.94 -12.30
N THR A 6 -1.00 27.04 -13.20
CA THR A 6 0.16 27.15 -14.07
C THR A 6 -0.30 27.42 -15.50
N ARG A 7 0.44 28.27 -16.22
CA ARG A 7 0.17 28.58 -17.62
C ARG A 7 1.41 28.30 -18.46
N PRO A 8 1.43 27.24 -19.28
CA PRO A 8 2.48 27.02 -20.27
C PRO A 8 2.53 28.20 -21.26
N LEU A 9 3.68 28.47 -21.88
CA LEU A 9 3.85 29.58 -22.82
C LEU A 9 2.85 29.44 -24.00
N GLY A 10 1.84 30.32 -24.02
CA GLY A 10 0.79 30.35 -25.04
C GLY A 10 -0.45 29.49 -24.76
N GLY A 11 -0.51 28.79 -23.62
CA GLY A 11 -1.67 27.97 -23.23
C GLY A 11 -2.62 28.67 -22.25
N ASP A 12 -3.72 28.00 -21.92
CA ASP A 12 -4.66 28.42 -20.88
C ASP A 12 -4.14 28.10 -19.48
N TRP A 13 -4.70 28.76 -18.46
CA TRP A 13 -4.42 28.45 -17.06
C TRP A 13 -4.96 27.06 -16.71
N ALA A 14 -4.10 26.17 -16.21
CA ALA A 14 -4.46 24.83 -15.78
C ALA A 14 -3.88 24.53 -14.39
N GLU A 15 -4.54 23.65 -13.63
CA GLU A 15 -3.92 23.08 -12.42
C GLU A 15 -2.68 22.27 -12.83
N PRO A 16 -1.56 22.39 -12.10
CA PRO A 16 -0.37 21.60 -12.39
C PRO A 16 -0.64 20.11 -12.16
N ASP A 17 -0.13 19.26 -13.06
CA ASP A 17 -0.16 17.81 -12.88
C ASP A 17 0.59 17.41 -11.59
N GLU A 18 -0.06 16.67 -10.69
CA GLU A 18 0.58 16.07 -9.52
C GLU A 18 1.50 14.93 -9.96
N VAL A 19 2.79 15.21 -10.10
CA VAL A 19 3.81 14.18 -10.40
C VAL A 19 4.19 13.45 -9.09
N GLY A 20 3.25 12.68 -8.53
CA GLY A 20 3.42 11.95 -7.26
C GLY A 20 3.92 10.51 -7.39
N TYR A 21 3.74 9.88 -8.55
CA TYR A 21 3.88 8.43 -8.71
C TYR A 21 5.28 7.86 -8.47
N GLY A 22 6.34 8.57 -8.87
CA GLY A 22 7.71 8.05 -8.77
C GLY A 22 8.13 7.77 -7.32
N ARG A 23 7.82 8.71 -6.41
CA ARG A 23 8.26 8.62 -5.02
C ARG A 23 7.37 7.72 -4.16
N GLU A 24 6.07 7.66 -4.45
CA GLU A 24 5.15 6.74 -3.75
C GLU A 24 5.48 5.29 -4.09
N ALA A 25 5.69 4.98 -5.37
CA ALA A 25 6.10 3.64 -5.81
C ALA A 25 7.48 3.24 -5.26
N GLU A 26 8.43 4.18 -5.20
CA GLU A 26 9.75 3.97 -4.58
C GLU A 26 9.62 3.65 -3.09
N LEU A 27 8.83 4.44 -2.34
CA LEU A 27 8.58 4.18 -0.91
C LEU A 27 7.95 2.80 -0.72
N GLN A 28 6.93 2.48 -1.51
CA GLN A 28 6.24 1.19 -1.49
C GLN A 28 7.21 0.03 -1.76
N GLN A 29 8.13 0.18 -2.73
CA GLN A 29 9.14 -0.83 -3.04
C GLN A 29 10.12 -1.01 -1.86
N ILE A 30 10.64 0.09 -1.31
CA ILE A 30 11.57 0.05 -0.16
C ILE A 30 10.93 -0.66 1.04
N LEU A 31 9.66 -0.34 1.34
CA LEU A 31 8.94 -0.96 2.46
C LEU A 31 8.59 -2.42 2.18
N ALA A 32 8.35 -2.81 0.92
CA ALA A 32 8.15 -4.20 0.56
C ALA A 32 9.43 -5.04 0.69
N ASP A 33 10.57 -4.48 0.30
CA ASP A 33 11.88 -5.15 0.41
C ASP A 33 12.39 -5.19 1.85
N HIS A 34 11.98 -4.21 2.67
CA HIS A 34 12.41 -4.08 4.06
C HIS A 34 11.24 -3.79 5.01
N PRO A 35 10.33 -4.76 5.27
CA PRO A 35 9.14 -4.54 6.10
C PRO A 35 9.45 -4.08 7.53
N ARG A 36 10.61 -4.46 8.08
CA ARG A 36 11.12 -4.02 9.40
C ARG A 36 11.26 -2.51 9.57
N LEU A 37 11.25 -1.74 8.47
CA LEU A 37 11.26 -0.28 8.52
C LEU A 37 9.92 0.28 8.99
N ILE A 38 8.85 -0.51 8.95
CA ILE A 38 7.52 -0.14 9.43
C ILE A 38 7.50 -0.30 10.96
N PRO A 39 7.15 0.74 11.73
CA PRO A 39 7.06 0.65 13.18
C PRO A 39 6.09 -0.46 13.63
N GLY A 40 6.55 -1.34 14.51
CA GLY A 40 5.76 -2.45 15.03
C GLY A 40 5.81 -3.72 14.18
N VAL A 41 6.43 -3.68 12.99
CA VAL A 41 6.65 -4.86 12.15
C VAL A 41 8.01 -5.48 12.48
N GLY A 42 8.03 -6.79 12.75
CA GLY A 42 9.26 -7.54 13.05
C GLY A 42 10.10 -7.89 11.82
N ASP A 43 11.35 -8.30 12.04
CA ASP A 43 12.34 -8.61 10.99
C ASP A 43 11.95 -9.75 10.04
N GLN A 44 10.98 -10.54 10.44
CA GLN A 44 10.57 -11.79 9.79
C GLN A 44 9.22 -11.65 9.07
N ALA A 45 8.67 -10.45 9.03
CA ALA A 45 7.43 -10.18 8.33
C ALA A 45 7.65 -10.20 6.82
N VAL A 46 6.61 -10.62 6.11
CA VAL A 46 6.61 -10.69 4.64
C VAL A 46 5.63 -9.69 4.10
N ALA A 47 5.94 -9.13 2.93
CA ALA A 47 5.12 -8.09 2.33
C ALA A 47 4.64 -8.43 0.91
N CYS A 48 3.46 -7.93 0.58
CA CYS A 48 2.83 -8.06 -0.72
C CYS A 48 2.32 -6.70 -1.19
N ARG A 49 2.81 -6.26 -2.35
CA ARG A 49 2.42 -4.99 -2.97
C ARG A 49 1.15 -5.15 -3.80
N GLU A 50 0.28 -4.13 -3.80
CA GLU A 50 -0.88 -4.03 -4.70
C GLU A 50 -1.79 -5.26 -4.70
N MET A 51 -1.98 -5.87 -3.54
CA MET A 51 -2.88 -7.01 -3.41
C MET A 51 -4.32 -6.52 -3.42
N GLN A 52 -5.18 -7.20 -4.18
CA GLN A 52 -6.59 -6.85 -4.25
C GLN A 52 -7.28 -7.09 -2.89
N SER A 53 -7.85 -6.04 -2.30
CA SER A 53 -8.65 -6.13 -1.07
C SER A 53 -10.12 -6.43 -1.35
N GLY A 54 -10.62 -6.05 -2.53
CA GLY A 54 -12.05 -6.04 -2.87
C GLY A 54 -12.62 -4.62 -2.95
N ALA A 55 -12.05 -3.68 -2.17
CA ALA A 55 -12.28 -2.24 -2.33
C ALA A 55 -11.26 -1.57 -3.29
N GLY A 56 -10.25 -2.34 -3.72
CA GLY A 56 -9.18 -1.91 -4.61
C GLY A 56 -7.85 -2.58 -4.26
N PRO A 57 -6.78 -2.32 -5.02
CA PRO A 57 -5.44 -2.74 -4.63
C PRO A 57 -5.01 -1.96 -3.39
N ALA A 58 -4.61 -2.65 -2.32
CA ALA A 58 -3.92 -2.02 -1.20
C ALA A 58 -2.45 -1.87 -1.55
N ASP A 59 -1.85 -0.71 -1.28
CA ASP A 59 -0.46 -0.43 -1.66
C ASP A 59 0.50 -1.49 -1.13
N LEU A 60 0.43 -1.80 0.16
CA LEU A 60 1.29 -2.78 0.80
C LEU A 60 0.57 -3.48 1.95
N ILE A 61 0.65 -4.81 1.95
CA ILE A 61 0.16 -5.66 3.03
C ILE A 61 1.33 -6.42 3.61
N VAL A 62 1.47 -6.35 4.92
CA VAL A 62 2.52 -7.02 5.66
C VAL A 62 1.90 -8.05 6.59
N VAL A 63 2.46 -9.26 6.58
CA VAL A 63 2.05 -10.38 7.42
C VAL A 63 3.23 -10.75 8.32
N ASP A 64 3.03 -10.73 9.63
CA ASP A 64 4.02 -11.22 10.59
C ASP A 64 3.92 -12.74 10.82
N GLN A 65 4.81 -13.28 11.64
CA GLN A 65 4.85 -14.72 11.93
C GLN A 65 3.66 -15.23 12.77
N GLU A 66 2.96 -14.34 13.46
CA GLU A 66 1.78 -14.65 14.27
C GLU A 66 0.50 -14.56 13.43
N GLY A 67 0.62 -14.17 12.15
CA GLY A 67 -0.50 -13.95 11.24
C GLY A 67 -1.12 -12.56 11.38
N GLY A 68 -0.48 -11.65 12.11
CA GLY A 68 -0.88 -10.25 12.20
C GLY A 68 -0.77 -9.55 10.86
N LEU A 69 -1.81 -8.79 10.50
CA LEU A 69 -1.87 -8.02 9.26
C LEU A 69 -1.61 -6.54 9.54
N THR A 70 -0.64 -5.96 8.84
CA THR A 70 -0.40 -4.53 8.80
C THR A 70 -0.69 -4.01 7.40
N LEU A 71 -1.63 -3.07 7.30
CA LEU A 71 -1.98 -2.37 6.05
C LEU A 71 -1.21 -1.06 5.98
N VAL A 72 -0.58 -0.79 4.84
CA VAL A 72 0.26 0.39 4.65
C VAL A 72 -0.11 1.08 3.34
N GLU A 73 -0.45 2.36 3.43
CA GLU A 73 -0.59 3.26 2.28
C GLU A 73 0.64 4.15 2.13
N CYS A 74 1.15 4.22 0.92
CA CYS A 74 2.34 4.98 0.58
C CYS A 74 1.91 6.31 -0.06
N LYS A 75 1.74 7.34 0.77
CA LYS A 75 1.42 8.69 0.31
C LYS A 75 2.44 9.69 0.82
N LEU A 76 2.98 10.50 -0.09
CA LEU A 76 3.74 11.67 0.31
C LEU A 76 2.78 12.67 0.95
N ALA A 77 3.23 13.41 1.95
CA ALA A 77 2.38 14.34 2.69
C ALA A 77 1.94 15.53 1.82
N SER A 78 0.93 15.32 0.99
CA SER A 78 0.31 16.26 0.08
C SER A 78 -1.03 16.71 0.68
N ASN A 79 -0.98 17.68 1.59
CA ASN A 79 -2.17 18.36 2.12
C ASN A 79 -3.11 17.48 3.02
N ARG A 80 -3.92 18.15 3.84
CA ARG A 80 -4.89 17.56 4.79
C ARG A 80 -6.00 16.77 4.11
N GLN A 81 -6.30 17.06 2.84
CA GLN A 81 -7.35 16.38 2.08
C GLN A 81 -6.97 14.92 1.78
N VAL A 82 -5.76 14.70 1.25
CA VAL A 82 -5.21 13.36 0.98
C VAL A 82 -5.19 12.52 2.25
N ARG A 83 -4.84 13.12 3.40
CA ARG A 83 -4.90 12.42 4.70
C ARG A 83 -6.30 11.90 5.07
N ARG A 84 -7.36 12.61 4.71
CA ARG A 84 -8.74 12.14 4.98
C ARG A 84 -9.13 10.99 4.07
N GLU A 85 -8.70 11.05 2.81
CA GLU A 85 -8.95 10.01 1.82
C GLU A 85 -8.25 8.70 2.20
N ILE A 86 -6.98 8.76 2.63
CA ILE A 86 -6.23 7.59 3.13
C ILE A 86 -6.96 6.91 4.29
N VAL A 87 -7.48 7.69 5.25
CA VAL A 87 -8.19 7.11 6.40
C VAL A 87 -9.43 6.34 5.94
N GLY A 88 -10.17 6.85 4.95
CA GLY A 88 -11.28 6.12 4.34
C GLY A 88 -10.83 4.80 3.70
N GLN A 89 -9.78 4.85 2.89
CA GLN A 89 -9.18 3.66 2.26
C GLN A 89 -8.74 2.61 3.30
N MET A 90 -8.14 3.03 4.42
CA MET A 90 -7.77 2.13 5.51
C MET A 90 -8.96 1.41 6.12
N PHE A 91 -10.09 2.08 6.30
CA PHE A 91 -11.30 1.41 6.79
C PHE A 91 -11.90 0.47 5.74
N ASP A 92 -11.90 0.86 4.46
CA ASP A 92 -12.42 0.03 3.38
C ASP A 92 -11.59 -1.26 3.24
N TYR A 93 -10.26 -1.16 3.24
CA TYR A 93 -9.39 -2.34 3.18
C TYR A 93 -9.52 -3.21 4.43
N ALA A 94 -9.51 -2.61 5.63
CA ALA A 94 -9.65 -3.36 6.86
C ALA A 94 -10.99 -4.12 6.90
N SER A 95 -12.09 -3.49 6.50
CA SER A 95 -13.40 -4.13 6.40
C SER A 95 -13.41 -5.27 5.38
N ALA A 96 -12.81 -5.06 4.20
CA ALA A 96 -12.75 -6.06 3.15
C ALA A 96 -11.92 -7.28 3.57
N PHE A 97 -10.76 -7.08 4.20
CA PHE A 97 -9.92 -8.17 4.70
C PHE A 97 -10.55 -8.88 5.90
N TRP A 98 -11.24 -8.16 6.79
CA TRP A 98 -11.91 -8.76 7.94
C TRP A 98 -13.01 -9.75 7.52
N GLN A 99 -13.72 -9.48 6.43
CA GLN A 99 -14.77 -10.35 5.90
C GLN A 99 -14.21 -11.46 4.99
N MET A 100 -12.92 -11.40 4.63
CA MET A 100 -12.29 -12.33 3.71
C MET A 100 -11.94 -13.63 4.43
N SER A 101 -12.24 -14.76 3.80
CA SER A 101 -11.76 -16.05 4.31
C SER A 101 -10.24 -16.17 4.16
N LEU A 102 -9.59 -16.88 5.08
CA LEU A 102 -8.14 -17.14 4.98
C LEU A 102 -7.74 -17.77 3.64
N ARG A 103 -8.55 -18.72 3.13
CA ARG A 103 -8.30 -19.37 1.84
C ARG A 103 -8.30 -18.37 0.69
N GLU A 104 -9.24 -17.44 0.69
CA GLU A 104 -9.31 -16.39 -0.32
C GLU A 104 -8.13 -15.43 -0.22
N PHE A 105 -7.74 -15.06 1.01
CA PHE A 105 -6.56 -14.24 1.25
C PHE A 105 -5.29 -14.90 0.70
N GLU A 106 -5.07 -16.18 0.99
CA GLU A 106 -3.93 -16.95 0.48
C GLU A 106 -3.94 -17.08 -1.05
N GLN A 107 -5.10 -17.23 -1.66
CA GLN A 107 -5.23 -17.24 -3.12
C GLN A 107 -4.84 -15.90 -3.75
N ARG A 108 -5.27 -14.78 -3.15
CA ARG A 108 -4.90 -13.44 -3.62
C ARG A 108 -3.41 -13.16 -3.40
N TRP A 109 -2.85 -13.62 -2.29
CA TRP A 109 -1.41 -13.57 -2.02
C TRP A 109 -0.62 -14.33 -3.08
N LEU A 110 -1.00 -15.58 -3.35
CA LEU A 110 -0.36 -16.43 -4.36
C LEU A 110 -0.45 -15.80 -5.75
N ALA A 111 -1.63 -15.30 -6.13
CA ALA A 111 -1.83 -14.65 -7.42
C ALA A 111 -0.93 -13.41 -7.60
N ARG A 112 -0.66 -12.67 -6.51
CA ARG A 112 0.14 -11.43 -6.58
C ARG A 112 1.64 -11.66 -6.45
N THR A 113 2.07 -12.63 -5.66
CA THR A 113 3.49 -12.87 -5.30
C THR A 113 4.12 -14.06 -6.03
N GLY A 114 3.31 -14.91 -6.67
CA GLY A 114 3.75 -16.14 -7.33
C GLY A 114 4.13 -17.27 -6.37
N ARG A 115 3.92 -17.10 -5.05
CA ARG A 115 4.26 -18.08 -4.01
C ARG A 115 3.19 -18.11 -2.93
N THR A 116 3.05 -19.21 -2.21
CA THR A 116 2.10 -19.27 -1.10
C THR A 116 2.53 -18.38 0.06
N LEU A 117 1.59 -18.00 0.92
CA LEU A 117 1.91 -17.24 2.14
C LEU A 117 2.89 -18.03 3.03
N ALA A 118 2.65 -19.32 3.21
CA ALA A 118 3.53 -20.20 3.99
C ALA A 118 4.95 -20.35 3.42
N GLU A 119 5.14 -20.30 2.10
CA GLU A 119 6.49 -20.26 1.49
C GLU A 119 7.15 -18.91 1.69
N SER A 120 6.38 -17.82 1.61
CA SER A 120 6.89 -16.47 1.85
C SER A 120 7.47 -16.36 3.25
N VAL A 121 6.71 -16.78 4.27
CA VAL A 121 7.13 -16.73 5.67
C VAL A 121 8.37 -17.59 5.93
N ARG A 122 8.45 -18.78 5.32
CA ARG A 122 9.64 -19.66 5.45
C ARG A 122 10.91 -19.04 4.86
N LEU A 123 10.80 -18.33 3.74
CA LEU A 123 11.95 -17.67 3.11
C LEU A 123 12.43 -16.44 3.86
N GLY A 124 11.56 -15.73 4.57
CA GLY A 124 11.95 -14.61 5.44
C GLY A 124 12.87 -15.02 6.61
N GLN A 125 12.87 -16.31 6.96
CA GLN A 125 13.63 -16.91 8.06
C GLN A 125 15.05 -17.35 7.71
N SER A 126 15.45 -17.29 6.44
CA SER A 126 16.79 -17.70 5.95
C SER A 126 17.72 -16.51 5.78
#